data_AF-A0A4Q3DTF2-F1
#
_entry.id   AF-A0A4Q3DTF2-F1
#
_cell.length_a   1.000
_cell.length_b   1.000
_cell.length_c   1.000
_cell.angle_alpha   90.00
_cell.angle_beta   90.00
_cell.angle_gamma   90.00
#
_symmetry.space_group_name_H-M   'P 1'
#
loop_
_entity.id
_entity.type
_entity.pdbx_description
1 polymer ?
#
loop_
_entity_poly.entity_id
_entity_poly.type
_entity_poly.pdbx_seq_one_letter_code
_entity_poly.pdbx_strand_id
1 'polypeptide(L)' 'MERPLTIWAKLLLRLGVVLLAIGTLPALAVHYVFTDVDALIPALLLFSAAPLGALVLAGSAILFLAAWLRR' A
#
# COMPACT_ATOMS: atom_id res chain seq x y z
N MET A 1 -23.89 -9.60 -11.69
CA MET A 1 -23.43 -9.71 -10.29
C MET A 1 -21.91 -9.85 -10.31
N GLU A 2 -21.17 -8.90 -9.71
CA GLU A 2 -19.71 -9.06 -9.59
C GLU A 2 -19.41 -10.29 -8.73
N ARG A 3 -18.49 -11.15 -9.18
CA ARG A 3 -18.11 -12.34 -8.41
C ARG A 3 -17.49 -11.88 -7.08
N PRO A 4 -17.77 -12.52 -5.94
CA PRO A 4 -17.25 -12.09 -4.63
C PRO A 4 -15.73 -11.91 -4.63
N LEU A 5 -15.00 -12.75 -5.38
CA LEU A 5 -13.54 -12.64 -5.55
C LEU A 5 -13.09 -11.29 -6.13
N THR A 6 -13.81 -10.74 -7.12
CA THR A 6 -13.46 -9.47 -7.76
C THR A 6 -13.71 -8.26 -6.86
N ILE A 7 -14.69 -8.34 -5.95
CA ILE A 7 -14.95 -7.29 -4.96
C ILE A 7 -13.79 -7.23 -3.96
N TRP A 8 -13.39 -8.38 -3.40
CA TRP A 8 -12.26 -8.46 -2.48
C TRP A 8 -10.94 -8.00 -3.12
N ALA A 9 -10.67 -8.38 -4.36
CA ALA A 9 -9.48 -7.92 -5.08
C ALA A 9 -9.41 -6.38 -5.19
N LYS A 10 -10.52 -5.73 -5.55
CA LYS A 10 -10.60 -4.25 -5.64
C LYS A 10 -10.43 -3.58 -4.27
N LEU A 11 -11.07 -4.12 -3.23
CA LEU A 11 -10.98 -3.56 -1.88
C LEU A 11 -9.56 -3.66 -1.31
N LEU A 12 -8.92 -4.82 -1.46
CA LEU A 12 -7.53 -5.03 -1.07
C LEU A 12 -6.58 -4.14 -1.87
N LEU A 13 -6.78 -4.00 -3.18
CA LEU A 13 -5.98 -3.09 -4.00
C LEU A 13 -6.07 -1.65 -3.48
N ARG A 14 -7.29 -1.17 -3.22
CA ARG A 14 -7.52 0.19 -2.71
C ARG A 14 -6.90 0.39 -1.32
N LEU A 15 -7.05 -0.59 -0.43
CA LEU A 15 -6.43 -0.56 0.89
C LEU A 15 -4.90 -0.53 0.79
N GLY A 16 -4.31 -1.36 -0.07
CA GLY A 16 -2.86 -1.43 -0.26
C GLY A 16 -2.28 -0.13 -0.80
N VAL A 17 -2.93 0.48 -1.79
CA VAL A 17 -2.56 1.80 -2.31
C VAL A 17 -2.63 2.88 -1.23
N VAL A 18 -3.70 2.89 -0.42
CA VAL A 18 -3.87 3.87 0.66
C VAL A 18 -2.79 3.70 1.73
N LEU A 19 -2.52 2.47 2.18
CA LEU A 19 -1.48 2.19 3.17
C LEU A 19 -0.08 2.56 2.66
N LEU A 20 0.19 2.25 1.38
CA LEU A 20 1.46 2.61 0.76
C LEU A 20 1.60 4.14 0.63
N ALA A 21 0.54 4.85 0.27
CA ALA A 21 0.52 6.31 0.23
C ALA A 21 0.74 6.93 1.61
N ILE A 22 0.12 6.38 2.66
CA ILE A 22 0.30 6.83 4.05
C ILE A 22 1.73 6.58 4.54
N GLY A 23 2.39 5.49 4.13
CA GLY A 23 3.79 5.24 4.51
C GLY A 23 4.80 6.08 3.71
N THR A 24 4.54 6.30 2.42
CA THR A 24 5.52 6.92 1.51
C THR A 24 5.38 8.43 1.40
N LEU A 25 4.16 8.98 1.26
CA LEU A 25 3.99 10.43 1.07
C LEU A 25 4.49 11.25 2.27
N PRO A 26 4.21 10.89 3.53
CA PRO A 26 4.76 11.61 4.68
C PRO A 26 6.28 11.49 4.76
N ALA A 27 6.85 10.32 4.45
CA ALA A 27 8.29 10.13 4.45
C ALA A 27 8.97 11.01 3.38
N LEU A 28 8.41 11.07 2.16
CA LEU A 28 8.90 11.96 1.10
C LEU A 28 8.73 13.44 1.47
N ALA A 29 7.60 13.81 2.08
CA ALA A 29 7.37 15.18 2.53
C ALA A 29 8.39 15.59 3.59
N VAL A 30 8.64 14.75 4.60
CA VAL A 30 9.66 15.02 5.61
C VAL A 30 11.04 15.11 4.98
N HIS A 31 11.40 14.20 4.07
CA HIS A 31 12.71 14.18 3.44
C HIS A 31 13.00 15.40 2.53
N TYR A 32 12.01 15.86 1.76
CA TYR A 32 12.21 16.92 0.76
C TYR A 32 11.74 18.31 1.20
N VAL A 33 10.78 18.42 2.11
CA VAL A 33 10.20 19.70 2.56
C VAL A 33 10.76 20.12 3.91
N PHE A 34 11.04 19.16 4.79
CA PHE A 34 11.46 19.42 6.17
C PHE A 34 12.92 18.97 6.39
N THR A 35 13.87 19.67 5.76
CA THR A 35 15.29 19.30 5.73
C THR A 35 16.02 19.37 7.06
N ASP A 36 15.49 20.13 8.04
CA ASP A 36 16.06 20.24 9.40
C ASP A 36 15.51 19.21 10.39
N VAL A 37 14.64 18.30 9.93
CA VAL A 37 14.03 17.27 10.78
C VAL A 37 14.91 16.02 10.80
N ASP A 38 14.99 15.38 11.98
CA ASP A 38 15.76 14.16 12.19
C ASP A 38 15.43 13.10 11.13
N ALA A 39 16.45 12.63 10.41
CA ALA A 39 16.36 11.63 9.36
C ALA A 39 15.77 10.28 9.83
N LEU A 40 15.72 10.03 11.14
CA LEU A 40 15.06 8.86 11.71
C LEU A 40 13.53 8.89 11.56
N ILE A 41 12.91 10.08 11.57
CA ILE A 41 11.45 10.25 11.47
C ILE A 41 10.87 9.70 10.14
N PRO A 42 11.39 10.07 8.95
CA PRO A 42 10.89 9.52 7.69
C PRO A 42 11.16 8.02 7.57
N ALA A 43 12.25 7.51 8.16
CA ALA A 43 12.55 6.07 8.18
C ALA A 43 11.52 5.28 9.00
N LEU A 44 11.12 5.78 10.17
CA LEU A 44 10.11 5.17 11.04
C LEU A 44 8.71 5.20 10.39
N LEU A 45 8.37 6.28 9.68
CA LEU A 45 7.14 6.38 8.90
C LEU A 45 7.11 5.34 7.77
N LEU A 46 8.24 5.17 7.07
CA LEU A 46 8.35 4.17 6.02
C LEU A 46 8.20 2.74 6.59
N PHE A 47 8.88 2.43 7.70
CA PHE A 47 8.89 1.08 8.29
C PHE A 47 7.56 0.66 8.94
N SER A 48 6.71 1.61 9.34
CA SER A 48 5.45 1.29 10.01
C SER A 48 4.34 0.93 9.02
N ALA A 49 4.11 1.78 8.01
CA ALA A 49 2.95 1.65 7.12
C ALA A 49 3.28 1.05 5.74
N ALA A 50 4.49 1.26 5.21
CA ALA A 50 4.83 0.77 3.87
C ALA A 50 4.87 -0.76 3.76
N PRO A 51 5.39 -1.53 4.76
CA PRO A 51 5.36 -3.00 4.70
C PRO A 51 3.94 -3.56 4.67
N LEU A 52 3.04 -2.99 5.47
CA LEU A 52 1.63 -3.38 5.46
C LEU A 52 0.97 -3.08 4.11
N GLY A 53 1.24 -1.90 3.52
CA GLY A 53 0.78 -1.57 2.18
C GLY A 53 1.30 -2.52 1.11
N ALA A 54 2.58 -2.90 1.18
CA ALA A 54 3.19 -3.86 0.26
C ALA A 54 2.57 -5.26 0.36
N LEU A 55 2.32 -5.76 1.58
CA LEU A 55 1.66 -7.06 1.80
C LEU A 55 0.23 -7.07 1.25
N VAL A 56 -0.51 -5.99 1.48
CA VAL A 56 -1.89 -5.86 1.01
C VAL A 56 -1.92 -5.75 -0.53
N LEU A 57 -0.99 -5.01 -1.14
CA LEU A 57 -0.85 -4.96 -2.60
C LEU A 57 -0.53 -6.34 -3.18
N ALA A 58 0.41 -7.07 -2.59
CA ALA A 58 0.75 -8.43 -3.00
C ALA A 58 -0.48 -9.36 -2.91
N GLY A 59 -1.23 -9.30 -1.82
CA GLY A 59 -2.48 -10.05 -1.66
C GLY A 59 -3.52 -9.70 -2.73
N SER A 60 -3.68 -8.42 -3.05
CA SER A 60 -4.59 -7.97 -4.10
C SER A 60 -4.19 -8.49 -5.48
N ALA A 61 -2.89 -8.51 -5.79
CA ALA A 61 -2.35 -9.01 -7.05
C ALA A 61 -2.61 -10.53 -7.18
N ILE A 62 -2.42 -11.30 -6.10
CA ILE A 62 -2.73 -12.74 -6.07
C ILE A 62 -4.21 -12.99 -6.35
N LEU A 63 -5.12 -12.25 -5.69
CA LEU A 63 -6.56 -12.39 -5.91
C LEU A 63 -6.96 -11.99 -7.33
N PHE A 64 -6.33 -10.96 -7.90
CA PHE A 64 -6.56 -10.55 -9.28
C PHE A 64 -6.12 -11.62 -10.27
N LEU A 65 -4.94 -12.22 -10.05
CA LEU A 65 -4.42 -13.33 -10.85
C LEU A 65 -5.33 -14.57 -10.76
N ALA A 66 -5.81 -14.90 -9.55
CA ALA A 66 -6.75 -16.00 -9.32
C ALA A 66 -8.12 -15.74 -9.96
N ALA A 67 -8.59 -14.48 -9.98
CA ALA A 67 -9.81 -14.10 -10.69
C ALA A 67 -9.66 -14.25 -12.21
N TRP A 68 -8.47 -13.92 -12.74
CA TRP A 68 -8.13 -14.02 -14.15
C TRP A 68 -8.06 -15.49 -14.61
N LEU A 69 -7.37 -16.36 -13.88
CA LEU A 69 -7.27 -17.79 -14.20
C LEU A 69 -8.61 -18.55 -14.16
N ARG A 70 -9.62 -18.00 -13.48
CA ARG A 70 -10.97 -18.59 -13.35
C ARG A 70 -11.99 -18.01 -14.34
N ARG A 71 -11.55 -17.20 -15.29
CA ARG A 71 -12.34 -16.75 -16.45
C ARG A 71 -12.03 -17.64 -17.63
#